data_AF-A0A6J2R9D4-F1
#
_entry.id   AF-A0A6J2R9D4-F1
#
_cell.length_a   1.000
_cell.length_b   1.000
_cell.length_c   1.000
_cell.angle_alpha   90.00
_cell.angle_beta   90.00
_cell.angle_gamma   90.00
#
_symmetry.space_group_name_H-M   'P 1'
#
loop_
_entity.id
_entity.type
_entity.pdbx_description
1 polymer ?
#
loop_
_entity_poly.entity_id
_entity_poly.type
_entity_poly.pdbx_seq_one_letter_code
_entity_poly.pdbx_strand_id
1 'polypeptide(L)'
;MGDSASLHVFVCLLGLVVLCHSDCFFHELELKDLNNPPRGCVDKDGKQHVFGSEWTSECIDCSCTSEGLSCCSKLPDANTVDIPDECELVVNKEACTAKVVMKSDTTKECIPN
;
A
#
# COMPACT_ATOMS: atom_id res chain seq x y z
N MET A 1 0.53 22.65 38.44
CA MET A 1 -0.56 21.81 37.92
C MET A 1 -0.71 22.20 36.45
N GLY A 2 -0.44 21.28 35.52
CA GLY A 2 -0.20 21.57 34.09
C GLY A 2 1.27 21.93 33.84
N ASP A 3 2.04 21.39 32.89
CA ASP A 3 1.69 20.72 31.64
C ASP A 3 2.83 19.78 31.18
N SER A 4 3.23 18.79 31.99
CA SER A 4 4.10 17.71 31.49
C SER A 4 3.29 16.67 30.69
N ALA A 5 2.03 16.45 31.07
CA ALA A 5 1.12 15.53 30.40
C ALA A 5 0.77 15.97 28.96
N SER A 6 0.69 17.29 28.71
CA SER A 6 0.30 17.83 27.39
C SER A 6 1.37 17.57 26.31
N LEU A 7 2.65 17.67 26.67
CA LEU A 7 3.76 17.42 25.74
C LEU A 7 3.85 15.93 25.34
N HIS A 8 3.66 15.02 26.31
CA HIS A 8 3.67 13.58 26.07
C HIS A 8 2.50 13.15 25.17
N VAL A 9 1.31 13.74 25.32
CA VAL A 9 0.15 13.45 24.46
C VAL A 9 0.43 13.88 23.00
N PHE A 10 1.08 15.03 22.79
CA PHE A 10 1.46 15.49 21.45
C PHE A 10 2.50 14.58 20.78
N VAL A 11 3.50 14.11 21.53
CA VAL A 11 4.53 13.18 21.01
C VAL A 11 3.92 11.82 20.64
N CYS A 12 2.97 11.32 21.44
CA CYS A 12 2.26 10.07 21.12
C CYS A 12 1.38 10.16 19.88
N LEU A 13 0.75 11.31 19.62
CA LEU A 13 -0.07 11.55 18.43
C LEU A 13 0.76 11.57 17.14
N LEU A 14 1.98 12.10 17.20
CA LEU A 14 2.89 12.16 16.05
C LEU A 14 3.50 10.80 15.68
N GLY A 15 3.69 9.90 16.67
CA GLY A 15 4.22 8.54 16.44
C GLY A 15 3.20 7.56 15.85
N LEU A 16 1.90 7.89 15.87
CA LEU A 16 0.84 7.06 15.29
C LEU A 16 0.69 7.24 13.78
N VAL A 17 1.31 8.28 13.19
CA VAL A 17 1.42 8.42 11.74
C VAL A 17 2.58 7.55 11.25
N VAL A 18 2.53 6.25 11.58
CA VAL A 18 3.38 5.27 10.93
C VAL A 18 2.95 5.27 9.46
N LEU A 19 3.80 5.86 8.63
CA LEU A 19 3.67 5.96 7.19
C LEU A 19 3.27 4.59 6.63
N CYS A 20 2.03 4.47 6.14
CA CYS A 20 1.64 3.33 5.33
C CYS A 20 2.34 3.53 3.97
N HIS A 21 3.56 3.01 3.82
CA HIS A 21 4.37 3.06 2.59
C HIS A 21 3.83 2.15 1.46
N SER A 22 2.53 1.86 1.49
CA SER A 22 1.85 1.09 0.45
C SER A 22 1.37 2.03 -0.64
N ASP A 23 1.84 1.82 -1.87
CA ASP A 23 1.30 2.49 -3.05
C ASP A 23 -0.14 2.02 -3.27
N CYS A 24 -1.11 2.88 -2.94
CA CYS A 24 -2.53 2.61 -3.02
C CYS A 24 -3.23 3.63 -3.90
N PHE A 25 -4.17 3.19 -4.71
CA PHE A 25 -5.07 4.06 -5.44
C PHE A 25 -6.52 3.70 -5.15
N PHE A 26 -7.37 4.71 -5.24
CA PHE A 26 -8.81 4.57 -5.15
C PHE A 26 -9.45 5.19 -6.39
N HIS A 27 -10.35 4.45 -7.02
CA HIS A 27 -11.17 4.93 -8.12
C HIS A 27 -12.63 4.91 -7.67
N GLU A 28 -13.22 6.10 -7.54
CA GLU A 28 -14.61 6.26 -7.14
C GLU A 28 -15.57 5.63 -8.17
N LEU A 29 -16.68 5.09 -7.69
CA LEU A 29 -17.69 4.50 -8.53
C LEU A 29 -18.44 5.57 -9.35
N GLU A 30 -18.29 5.54 -10.68
CA GLU A 30 -19.00 6.47 -11.56
C GLU A 30 -20.46 6.05 -11.82
N LEU A 31 -21.41 6.78 -11.25
CA LEU A 31 -22.85 6.63 -11.52
C LEU A 31 -23.27 7.44 -12.76
N LYS A 32 -23.08 6.86 -13.95
CA LYS A 32 -23.43 7.52 -15.23
C LYS A 32 -24.92 7.47 -15.60
N ASP A 33 -25.61 6.39 -15.23
CA ASP A 33 -27.03 6.17 -15.53
C ASP A 33 -27.76 5.65 -14.29
N LEU A 34 -28.70 6.44 -13.78
CA LEU A 34 -29.52 6.10 -12.61
C LEU A 34 -30.49 4.95 -12.89
N ASN A 35 -30.85 4.69 -14.15
CA ASN A 35 -31.73 3.59 -14.53
C ASN A 35 -30.96 2.27 -14.72
N ASN A 36 -29.64 2.34 -14.86
CA ASN A 36 -28.76 1.19 -15.01
C ASN A 36 -27.51 1.36 -14.12
N PRO A 37 -27.68 1.27 -12.79
CA PRO A 37 -26.57 1.44 -11.88
C PRO A 37 -25.49 0.35 -12.13
N PRO A 38 -24.21 0.70 -11.95
CA PRO A 38 -23.13 -0.27 -12.02
C PRO A 38 -23.35 -1.38 -11.00
N ARG A 39 -23.01 -2.61 -11.41
CA ARG A 39 -23.13 -3.82 -10.56
C ARG A 39 -21.81 -4.22 -9.90
N GLY A 40 -20.80 -3.35 -10.01
CA GLY A 40 -19.44 -3.62 -9.61
C GLY A 40 -18.46 -2.58 -10.15
N CYS A 41 -17.18 -2.85 -9.97
CA CYS A 41 -16.07 -2.01 -10.38
C CYS A 41 -15.44 -2.57 -11.65
N VAL A 42 -14.82 -1.70 -12.44
CA VAL A 42 -14.03 -2.11 -13.61
C VAL A 42 -12.57 -1.84 -13.30
N ASP A 43 -11.72 -2.86 -13.41
CA ASP A 43 -10.29 -2.70 -13.19
C ASP A 43 -9.58 -2.09 -14.42
N LYS A 44 -8.27 -1.85 -14.29
CA LYS A 44 -7.43 -1.27 -15.35
C LYS A 44 -7.39 -2.11 -16.63
N ASP A 45 -7.68 -3.40 -16.54
CA ASP A 45 -7.70 -4.33 -17.66
C ASP A 45 -9.09 -4.41 -18.31
N GLY A 46 -10.05 -3.62 -17.82
CA GLY A 46 -11.43 -3.57 -18.31
C GLY A 46 -12.31 -4.70 -17.78
N LYS A 47 -11.82 -5.49 -16.81
CA LYS A 47 -12.58 -6.61 -16.23
C LYS A 47 -13.51 -6.09 -15.15
N GLN A 48 -14.76 -6.55 -15.21
CA GLN A 48 -15.76 -6.23 -14.20
C GLN A 48 -15.65 -7.18 -13.00
N HIS A 49 -15.61 -6.61 -11.81
CA HIS A 49 -15.62 -7.29 -10.52
C HIS A 49 -16.86 -6.89 -9.75
N VAL A 50 -17.60 -7.86 -9.20
CA VAL A 50 -18.84 -7.59 -8.46
C VAL A 50 -18.55 -6.87 -7.13
N PHE A 51 -19.52 -6.11 -6.62
CA PHE A 51 -19.37 -5.52 -5.29
C PHE A 51 -19.13 -6.58 -4.21
N GLY A 52 -18.27 -6.24 -3.26
CA GLY A 52 -17.82 -7.13 -2.18
C GLY A 52 -16.75 -8.13 -2.61
N SER A 53 -16.25 -8.07 -3.85
CA SER A 53 -15.14 -8.91 -4.28
C SER A 53 -13.79 -8.35 -3.85
N GLU A 54 -12.88 -9.28 -3.54
CA GLU A 54 -11.49 -9.02 -3.24
C GLU A 54 -10.62 -9.95 -4.10
N TRP A 55 -9.51 -9.43 -4.61
CA TRP A 55 -8.58 -10.24 -5.39
C TRP A 55 -7.16 -9.68 -5.28
N THR A 56 -6.19 -10.57 -5.50
CA THR A 56 -4.78 -10.19 -5.63
C THR A 56 -4.33 -10.46 -7.06
N SER A 57 -3.68 -9.48 -7.68
CA SER A 57 -3.05 -9.63 -8.99
C SER A 57 -1.74 -8.87 -9.03
N GLU A 58 -0.65 -9.50 -9.47
CA GLU A 58 0.68 -8.86 -9.56
C GLU A 58 1.12 -8.17 -8.25
N CYS A 59 0.88 -8.83 -7.11
CA CYS A 59 1.15 -8.29 -5.78
C CYS A 59 0.36 -7.02 -5.42
N ILE A 60 -0.75 -6.75 -6.11
CA ILE A 60 -1.68 -5.68 -5.79
C ILE A 60 -2.96 -6.33 -5.25
N ASP A 61 -3.31 -5.96 -4.02
CA ASP A 61 -4.57 -6.35 -3.40
C ASP A 61 -5.62 -5.32 -3.74
N CYS A 62 -6.72 -5.78 -4.34
CA CYS A 62 -7.83 -4.94 -4.72
C CYS A 62 -9.12 -5.37 -4.03
N SER A 63 -9.95 -4.39 -3.70
CA SER A 63 -11.31 -4.59 -3.22
C SER A 63 -12.27 -3.69 -3.99
N CYS A 64 -13.41 -4.26 -4.38
CA CYS A 64 -14.49 -3.51 -5.02
C CYS A 64 -15.66 -3.35 -4.06
N THR A 65 -15.95 -2.11 -3.68
CA THR A 65 -17.08 -1.77 -2.80
C THR A 65 -18.10 -0.91 -3.55
N SER A 66 -19.22 -0.61 -2.90
CA SER A 66 -20.19 0.36 -3.42
C SER A 66 -19.64 1.79 -3.51
N GLU A 67 -18.51 2.09 -2.86
CA GLU A 67 -17.84 3.39 -2.93
C GLU A 67 -16.89 3.46 -4.14
N GLY A 68 -16.29 2.34 -4.53
CA GLY A 68 -15.34 2.30 -5.63
C GLY A 68 -14.39 1.11 -5.59
N LEU A 69 -13.36 1.19 -6.43
CA LEU A 69 -12.24 0.26 -6.49
C LEU A 69 -11.07 0.79 -5.67
N SER A 70 -10.69 0.06 -4.62
CA SER A 70 -9.45 0.31 -3.88
C SER A 70 -8.42 -0.74 -4.25
N CYS A 71 -7.18 -0.35 -4.53
CA CYS A 71 -6.09 -1.27 -4.83
C CYS A 71 -4.80 -0.80 -4.16
N CYS A 72 -4.06 -1.72 -3.54
CA CYS A 72 -2.82 -1.44 -2.82
C CYS A 72 -1.72 -2.44 -3.19
N SER A 73 -0.53 -1.94 -3.50
CA SER A 73 0.67 -2.76 -3.66
C SER A 73 1.08 -3.38 -2.32
N LYS A 74 1.35 -4.68 -2.32
CA LYS A 74 2.01 -5.43 -1.23
C LYS A 74 3.52 -5.19 -1.20
N LEU A 75 4.08 -4.71 -2.30
CA LEU A 75 5.49 -4.37 -2.40
C LEU A 75 5.70 -2.90 -2.05
N PRO A 76 6.78 -2.55 -1.35
CA PRO A 76 7.09 -1.17 -1.05
C PRO A 76 7.40 -0.39 -2.33
N ASP A 77 7.01 0.89 -2.35
CA ASP A 77 7.38 1.77 -3.45
C ASP A 77 8.88 2.09 -3.38
N ALA A 78 9.61 1.71 -4.43
CA ALA A 78 11.04 1.95 -4.57
C ALA A 78 11.43 3.43 -4.52
N ASN A 79 10.50 4.35 -4.79
CA ASN A 79 10.75 5.80 -4.70
C ASN A 79 10.59 6.34 -3.26
N THR A 80 10.00 5.56 -2.35
CA THR A 80 9.74 5.98 -0.96
C THR A 80 10.60 5.26 0.07
N VAL A 81 11.25 4.16 -0.34
CA VAL A 81 12.20 3.46 0.52
C VAL A 81 13.58 4.05 0.31
N ASP A 82 14.12 4.67 1.35
CA ASP A 82 15.52 5.08 1.39
C ASP A 82 16.41 3.83 1.46
N ILE A 83 17.12 3.55 0.37
CA ILE A 83 18.04 2.41 0.27
C ILE A 83 19.47 2.97 0.26
N PRO A 84 20.32 2.63 1.25
CA PRO A 84 21.72 3.03 1.26
C PRO A 84 22.48 2.55 0.02
N ASP A 85 23.54 3.26 -0.38
CA ASP A 85 24.32 2.95 -1.59
C ASP A 85 24.93 1.54 -1.58
N GLU A 86 25.26 1.01 -0.41
CA GLU A 86 25.78 -0.34 -0.21
C GLU A 86 24.70 -1.44 -0.29
N CYS A 87 23.42 -1.05 -0.39
CA CYS A 87 22.28 -1.93 -0.31
C CYS A 87 21.42 -1.90 -1.58
N GLU A 88 20.60 -2.94 -1.73
CA GLU A 88 19.64 -3.09 -2.82
C GLU A 88 18.34 -3.73 -2.34
N LEU A 89 17.24 -3.40 -3.01
CA LEU A 89 15.94 -4.00 -2.77
C LEU A 89 15.76 -5.23 -3.68
N VAL A 90 15.66 -6.41 -3.08
CA VAL A 90 15.36 -7.67 -3.77
C VAL A 90 13.88 -7.99 -3.62
N VAL A 91 13.18 -8.08 -4.75
CA VAL A 91 11.75 -8.39 -4.81
C VAL A 91 11.54 -9.86 -5.17
N ASN A 92 10.78 -10.57 -4.34
CA ASN A 92 10.21 -11.87 -4.68
C ASN A 92 8.73 -11.69 -5.02
N LYS A 93 8.42 -11.75 -6.33
CA LYS A 93 7.05 -11.58 -6.84
C LYS A 93 6.13 -12.76 -6.54
N GLU A 94 6.65 -13.97 -6.43
CA GLU A 94 5.83 -15.16 -6.11
C GLU A 94 5.31 -15.08 -4.67
N ALA A 95 6.16 -14.63 -3.75
CA ALA A 95 5.79 -14.43 -2.35
C ALA A 95 5.19 -13.04 -2.08
N CYS A 96 5.21 -12.12 -3.06
CA CYS A 96 4.90 -10.71 -2.89
C CYS A 96 5.62 -10.07 -1.69
N THR A 97 6.93 -10.31 -1.61
CA THR A 97 7.79 -9.76 -0.55
C THR A 97 8.95 -8.99 -1.16
N ALA A 98 9.46 -8.02 -0.43
CA ALA A 98 10.70 -7.33 -0.76
C ALA A 98 11.62 -7.30 0.47
N LYS A 99 12.93 -7.39 0.24
CA LYS A 99 13.95 -7.32 1.29
C LYS A 99 15.04 -6.37 0.85
N VAL A 100 15.52 -5.54 1.77
CA VAL A 100 16.73 -4.73 1.55
C VAL A 100 17.93 -5.53 2.03
N VAL A 101 18.87 -5.81 1.14
CA VAL A 101 20.05 -6.66 1.38
C VAL A 101 21.33 -5.93 0.97
N MET A 102 22.49 -6.39 1.45
CA MET A 102 23.77 -5.84 1.02
C MET A 102 24.08 -6.23 -0.43
N LYS A 103 24.55 -5.28 -1.25
CA LYS A 103 25.01 -5.55 -2.62
C LYS A 103 26.20 -6.51 -2.67
N SER A 104 27.03 -6.51 -1.63
CA SER A 104 28.20 -7.40 -1.53
C SER A 104 27.84 -8.84 -1.13
N ASP A 105 26.67 -9.05 -0.52
CA ASP A 105 26.19 -10.35 -0.05
C ASP A 105 24.67 -10.30 0.17
N THR A 106 23.91 -10.79 -0.82
CA THR A 106 22.45 -10.75 -0.84
C THR A 106 21.79 -11.67 0.21
N THR A 107 22.57 -12.44 0.97
CA THR A 107 22.07 -13.24 2.09
C THR A 107 22.00 -12.46 3.40
N LYS A 108 22.65 -11.29 3.47
CA LYS A 108 22.65 -10.41 4.64
C LYS A 108 21.63 -9.29 4.49
N GLU A 109 20.77 -9.14 5.48
CA GLU A 109 19.89 -7.98 5.58
C GLU A 109 20.71 -6.69 5.74
N CYS A 110 20.27 -5.64 5.06
CA CYS A 110 20.85 -4.32 5.20
C CYS A 110 20.28 -3.66 6.45
N ILE A 111 21.13 -3.41 7.45
CA ILE A 111 20.74 -2.67 8.65
C ILE A 111 21.28 -1.24 8.47
N PRO A 112 20.43 -0.23 8.25
CA PRO A 112 20.90 1.16 8.24
C PRO A 112 21.42 1.50 9.65
N ASN A 113 22.63 2.05 9.71
CA ASN A 113 23.28 2.47 10.96
C ASN A 113 22.78 3.83 11.46
#